data_AF-A0AAP3SXU6-F1
#
_entry.id   AF-A0AAP3SXU6-F1
#
_cell.length_a   1.000
_cell.length_b   1.000
_cell.length_c   1.000
_cell.angle_alpha   90.00
_cell.angle_beta   90.00
_cell.angle_gamma   90.00
#
_symmetry.space_group_name_H-M   'P 1'
#
loop_
_entity.id
_entity.type
_entity.pdbx_description
1 polymer ?
#
loop_
_entity_poly.entity_id
_entity_poly.type
_entity_poly.pdbx_seq_one_letter_code
_entity_poly.pdbx_strand_id
1 'polypeptide(L)'
;MIEEFRKPEIKPKNRIKNRLHLISMIDSYKKNILDKKVKPEIIIYMERLTNMNFSNRRIELFKTDHWGEGDENERIDISDIVLDGKEIMKMLNISKPTYLRFEKLGLFKKYNFTVKLYVSGTVRLYRHSLTFYKLSDIASNLLSL
;
A
#
# COMPACT_ATOMS: atom_id res chain seq x y z
N MET A 1 -28.18 -31.06 -39.32
CA MET A 1 -27.59 -30.01 -38.47
C MET A 1 -26.64 -30.69 -37.51
N ILE A 2 -25.35 -30.38 -37.60
CA ILE A 2 -24.36 -30.88 -36.65
C ILE A 2 -24.26 -29.80 -35.57
N GLU A 3 -24.59 -30.14 -34.32
CA GLU A 3 -24.39 -29.23 -33.20
C GLU A 3 -22.88 -28.99 -33.02
N GLU A 4 -22.46 -27.74 -33.21
CA GLU A 4 -21.10 -27.31 -32.89
C GLU A 4 -20.84 -27.55 -31.39
N PHE A 5 -19.90 -28.43 -31.09
CA PHE A 5 -19.42 -28.64 -29.73
C PHE A 5 -18.64 -27.39 -29.29
N ARG A 6 -19.33 -26.42 -28.68
CA ARG A 6 -18.67 -25.28 -28.01
C ARG A 6 -17.88 -25.81 -26.83
N LYS A 7 -16.55 -25.83 -26.96
CA LYS A 7 -15.66 -26.05 -25.81
C LYS A 7 -16.05 -25.04 -24.72
N PRO A 8 -16.19 -25.47 -23.45
CA PRO A 8 -16.48 -24.54 -22.37
C PRO A 8 -15.37 -23.50 -22.30
N GLU A 9 -15.75 -22.22 -22.29
CA GLU A 9 -14.82 -21.13 -22.00
C GLU A 9 -14.29 -21.31 -20.58
N ILE A 10 -13.06 -21.82 -20.44
CA ILE A 10 -12.35 -21.83 -19.18
C ILE A 10 -11.92 -20.38 -18.91
N LYS A 11 -12.81 -19.59 -18.31
CA LYS A 11 -12.37 -18.35 -17.66
C LYS A 11 -11.34 -18.75 -16.62
N PRO A 12 -10.11 -18.20 -16.61
CA PRO A 12 -9.20 -18.42 -15.51
C PRO A 12 -9.83 -17.76 -14.28
N LYS A 13 -10.61 -18.52 -13.51
CA LYS A 13 -10.96 -18.15 -12.14
C LYS A 13 -9.64 -18.24 -11.37
N ASN A 14 -8.89 -17.15 -11.36
CA ASN A 14 -7.76 -16.95 -10.47
C ASN A 14 -8.30 -16.86 -9.03
N ARG A 15 -8.80 -17.99 -8.52
CA ARG A 15 -9.36 -18.10 -7.19
C ARG A 15 -8.22 -18.02 -6.21
N ILE A 16 -8.23 -16.98 -5.39
CA ILE A 16 -7.33 -16.86 -4.25
C ILE A 16 -8.02 -17.49 -3.05
N LYS A 17 -7.40 -18.55 -2.52
CA LYS A 17 -7.84 -19.14 -1.27
C LYS A 17 -7.69 -18.09 -0.17
N ASN A 18 -8.63 -18.06 0.77
CA ASN A 18 -8.57 -17.22 1.97
C ASN A 18 -8.55 -15.70 1.69
N ARG A 19 -9.08 -15.22 0.54
CA ARG A 19 -9.09 -13.77 0.21
C ARG A 19 -9.69 -12.89 1.33
N LEU A 20 -10.79 -13.35 1.95
CA LEU A 20 -11.44 -12.60 3.04
C LEU A 20 -10.56 -12.52 4.28
N HIS A 21 -9.80 -13.58 4.57
CA HIS A 21 -8.82 -13.56 5.65
C HIS A 21 -7.69 -12.58 5.35
N LEU A 22 -7.16 -12.56 4.13
CA LEU A 22 -6.13 -11.59 3.71
C LEU A 22 -6.63 -10.15 3.83
N ILE A 23 -7.86 -9.87 3.41
CA ILE A 23 -8.48 -8.54 3.58
C ILE A 23 -8.60 -8.18 5.06
N SER A 24 -9.06 -9.12 5.90
CA SER A 24 -9.14 -8.91 7.35
C SER A 24 -7.77 -8.64 8.00
N MET A 25 -6.70 -9.27 7.51
CA MET A 25 -5.33 -8.99 7.96
C MET A 25 -4.89 -7.56 7.59
N ILE A 26 -5.25 -7.07 6.39
CA ILE A 26 -5.01 -5.69 5.98
C ILE A 26 -5.74 -4.72 6.90
N ASP A 27 -7.04 -4.92 7.12
CA ASP A 27 -7.85 -4.05 7.99
C ASP A 27 -7.31 -4.04 9.43
N SER A 28 -6.93 -5.20 9.94
CA SER A 28 -6.30 -5.33 11.27
C SER A 28 -4.97 -4.58 11.34
N TYR A 29 -4.13 -4.68 10.32
CA TYR A 29 -2.86 -3.98 10.26
C TYR A 29 -3.04 -2.46 10.25
N LYS A 30 -3.95 -1.94 9.40
CA LYS A 30 -4.31 -0.51 9.37
C LYS A 30 -4.79 -0.03 10.73
N LYS A 31 -5.71 -0.76 11.36
CA LYS A 31 -6.21 -0.45 12.70
C LYS A 31 -5.09 -0.41 13.74
N ASN A 32 -4.16 -1.36 13.70
CA ASN A 32 -3.03 -1.40 14.62
C ASN A 32 -2.07 -0.21 14.46
N ILE A 33 -1.92 0.33 13.24
CA ILE A 33 -1.17 1.57 13.01
C ILE A 33 -1.91 2.77 13.61
N LEU A 34 -3.21 2.88 13.36
CA LEU A 34 -4.04 3.98 13.89
C LEU A 34 -4.09 3.97 15.42
N ASP A 35 -4.19 2.78 16.03
CA ASP A 35 -4.10 2.54 17.48
C ASP A 35 -2.67 2.72 18.03
N LYS A 36 -1.68 3.05 17.19
CA LYS A 36 -0.24 3.18 17.54
C LYS A 36 0.38 1.93 18.17
N LYS A 37 -0.21 0.75 17.95
CA LYS A 37 0.33 -0.55 18.41
C LYS A 37 1.52 -1.01 17.55
N VAL A 38 1.52 -0.60 16.29
CA VAL A 38 2.57 -0.91 15.33
C VAL A 38 3.08 0.39 14.73
N LYS A 39 4.41 0.53 14.66
CA LYS A 39 5.07 1.59 13.90
C LYS A 39 5.35 1.06 12.49
N PRO A 40 4.68 1.55 11.43
CA PRO A 40 4.87 1.03 10.08
C PRO A 40 6.22 1.47 9.50
N GLU A 41 6.75 0.74 8.52
CA GLU A 41 8.11 0.98 8.01
C GLU A 41 8.24 2.35 7.34
N ILE A 42 7.15 2.90 6.77
CA ILE A 42 7.10 4.27 6.24
C ILE A 42 7.50 5.33 7.28
N ILE A 43 7.10 5.17 8.54
CA ILE A 43 7.49 6.13 9.59
C ILE A 43 8.98 6.02 9.86
N ILE A 44 9.50 4.80 10.00
CA ILE A 44 10.93 4.55 10.24
C ILE A 44 11.78 5.11 9.10
N TYR A 45 11.31 4.92 7.86
CA TYR A 45 11.95 5.44 6.66
C TYR A 45 12.02 6.97 6.66
N MET A 46 10.90 7.63 6.95
CA MET A 46 10.84 9.10 6.97
C MET A 46 11.62 9.72 8.14
N GLU A 47 11.66 9.05 9.29
CA GLU A 47 12.53 9.44 10.42
C GLU A 47 14.01 9.42 10.02
N ARG A 48 14.45 8.40 9.29
CA ARG A 48 15.82 8.31 8.77
C ARG A 48 16.12 9.41 7.76
N LEU A 49 15.20 9.69 6.84
CA LEU A 49 15.37 10.75 5.83
C LEU A 49 15.49 12.14 6.45
N THR A 50 14.76 12.40 7.53
CA THR A 50 14.75 13.70 8.21
C THR A 50 15.74 13.81 9.37
N ASN A 51 16.39 12.70 9.74
CA ASN A 51 17.18 12.56 10.96
C ASN A 51 16.42 13.03 12.21
N MET A 52 15.14 12.65 12.33
CA MET A 52 14.25 13.07 13.40
C MET A 52 13.42 11.91 13.93
N ASN A 53 13.13 11.91 15.23
CA ASN A 53 12.21 10.96 15.84
C ASN A 53 10.78 11.54 15.81
N PHE A 54 9.83 10.77 15.28
CA PHE A 54 8.43 11.17 15.14
C PHE A 54 7.52 10.61 16.24
N SER A 55 8.07 9.95 17.25
CA SER A 55 7.32 9.48 18.42
C SER A 55 6.48 10.62 19.00
N ASN A 56 5.17 10.38 19.09
CA ASN A 56 4.17 11.34 19.58
C ASN A 56 4.03 12.65 18.79
N ARG A 57 4.55 12.72 17.55
CA ARG A 57 4.36 13.88 16.68
C ARG A 57 3.19 13.66 15.73
N ARG A 58 2.51 14.76 15.36
CA ARG A 58 1.54 14.74 14.25
C ARG A 58 2.32 14.68 12.95
N ILE A 59 2.03 13.69 12.12
CA ILE A 59 2.73 13.44 10.86
C ILE A 59 1.72 13.57 9.73
N GLU A 60 2.02 14.40 8.75
CA GLU A 60 1.15 14.64 7.61
C GLU A 60 1.96 14.55 6.33
N LEU A 61 1.46 13.73 5.41
CA LEU A 61 2.09 13.48 4.13
C LEU A 61 1.15 13.98 3.04
N PHE A 62 1.64 14.85 2.17
CA PHE A 62 0.88 15.40 1.08
C PHE A 62 1.51 15.05 -0.24
N LYS A 63 0.69 14.64 -1.20
CA LYS A 63 1.07 14.57 -2.60
C LYS A 63 1.25 15.98 -3.13
N THR A 64 2.36 16.22 -3.81
CA THR A 64 2.67 17.49 -4.47
C THR A 64 2.96 17.25 -5.96
N ASP A 65 3.05 18.33 -6.72
CA ASP A 65 3.44 18.24 -8.12
C ASP A 65 4.92 17.82 -8.27
N HIS A 66 5.33 17.55 -9.50
CA HIS A 66 6.70 17.08 -9.75
C HIS A 66 7.77 18.11 -9.34
N TRP A 67 7.42 19.39 -9.29
CA TRP A 67 8.34 20.49 -8.99
C TRP A 67 8.45 20.77 -7.49
N GLY A 68 7.46 20.37 -6.69
CA GLY A 68 7.39 20.63 -5.24
C GLY A 68 7.01 22.07 -4.90
N GLU A 69 6.65 22.84 -5.93
CA GLU A 69 6.33 24.27 -5.89
C GLU A 69 4.82 24.52 -5.86
N GLY A 70 4.01 23.51 -6.24
CA GLY A 70 2.56 23.60 -6.24
C GLY A 70 1.90 23.38 -4.87
N ASP A 71 0.61 23.72 -4.84
CA ASP A 71 -0.28 23.53 -3.70
C ASP A 71 -0.35 22.05 -3.28
N GLU A 72 -0.62 21.83 -1.99
CA GLU A 72 -0.89 20.50 -1.44
C GLU A 72 -2.14 19.92 -2.09
N ASN A 73 -1.95 18.98 -3.00
CA ASN A 73 -3.05 18.47 -3.83
C ASN A 73 -3.92 17.47 -3.07
N GLU A 74 -3.30 16.58 -2.29
CA GLU A 74 -4.01 15.47 -1.66
C GLU A 74 -3.23 14.98 -0.42
N ARG A 75 -3.91 14.89 0.73
CA ARG A 75 -3.35 14.25 1.92
C ARG A 75 -3.32 12.73 1.74
N ILE A 76 -2.16 12.13 1.97
CA ILE A 76 -1.98 10.68 1.92
C ILE A 76 -2.12 10.09 3.33
N ASP A 77 -3.01 9.10 3.48
CA ASP A 77 -3.14 8.33 4.72
C ASP A 77 -1.95 7.39 4.90
N ILE A 78 -1.09 7.70 5.87
CA ILE A 78 0.11 6.92 6.19
C ILE A 78 -0.25 5.48 6.60
N SER A 79 -1.40 5.27 7.23
CA SER A 79 -1.82 3.93 7.65
C SER A 79 -2.14 3.02 6.46
N ASP A 80 -2.34 3.59 5.27
CA ASP A 80 -2.63 2.87 4.04
C ASP A 80 -1.38 2.58 3.20
N ILE A 81 -0.18 2.99 3.66
CA ILE A 81 1.07 2.90 2.91
C ILE A 81 1.87 1.67 3.36
N VAL A 82 2.33 0.89 2.38
CA VAL A 82 3.37 -0.13 2.54
C VAL A 82 4.51 0.11 1.57
N LEU A 83 5.76 0.09 2.06
CA LEU A 83 6.92 0.51 1.26
C LEU A 83 7.38 -0.55 0.27
N ASP A 84 7.36 -1.82 0.67
CA ASP A 84 7.94 -2.89 -0.15
C ASP A 84 7.22 -4.23 0.00
N GLY A 85 7.63 -5.18 -0.85
CA GLY A 85 7.08 -6.53 -0.82
C GLY A 85 7.42 -7.33 0.44
N LYS A 86 8.50 -6.99 1.17
CA LYS A 86 8.85 -7.67 2.42
C LYS A 86 7.86 -7.33 3.52
N GLU A 87 7.49 -6.05 3.63
CA GLU A 87 6.45 -5.59 4.54
C GLU A 87 5.09 -6.22 4.19
N ILE A 88 4.73 -6.30 2.89
CA ILE A 88 3.51 -7.02 2.44
C ILE A 88 3.55 -8.50 2.85
N MET A 89 4.65 -9.20 2.57
CA MET A 89 4.79 -10.63 2.88
C MET A 89 4.66 -10.89 4.38
N LYS A 90 5.28 -10.04 5.20
CA LYS A 90 5.22 -10.12 6.67
C LYS A 90 3.83 -9.84 7.19
N MET A 91 3.19 -8.77 6.73
CA MET A 91 1.84 -8.38 7.15
C MET A 91 0.81 -9.45 6.77
N LEU A 92 0.82 -9.93 5.53
CA LEU A 92 -0.15 -10.93 5.06
C LEU A 92 0.22 -12.36 5.44
N ASN A 93 1.38 -12.56 6.08
CA ASN A 93 1.95 -13.87 6.38
C ASN A 93 1.95 -14.81 5.14
N ILE A 94 2.43 -14.28 4.01
CA ILE A 94 2.50 -15.02 2.74
C ILE A 94 3.95 -15.30 2.34
N SER A 95 4.15 -16.41 1.63
CA SER A 95 5.45 -16.79 1.09
C SER A 95 5.83 -15.95 -0.13
N LYS A 96 7.13 -15.85 -0.43
CA LYS A 96 7.66 -15.18 -1.64
C LYS A 96 7.02 -15.68 -2.95
N PRO A 97 6.85 -16.99 -3.18
CA PRO A 97 6.14 -17.47 -4.37
C PRO A 97 4.70 -16.96 -4.46
N THR A 98 4.00 -16.85 -3.33
CA THR A 98 2.62 -16.33 -3.27
C THR A 98 2.60 -14.84 -3.59
N TYR A 99 3.52 -14.07 -3.01
CA TYR A 99 3.69 -12.65 -3.31
C TYR A 99 3.91 -12.42 -4.82
N LEU A 100 4.86 -13.14 -5.43
CA LEU A 100 5.16 -12.99 -6.86
C LEU A 100 3.97 -13.38 -7.74
N ARG A 101 3.20 -14.39 -7.33
CA ARG A 101 1.96 -14.75 -8.01
C ARG A 101 0.94 -13.61 -7.95
N PHE A 102 0.73 -12.99 -6.78
CA PHE A 102 -0.22 -11.89 -6.63
C PHE A 102 0.22 -10.64 -7.38
N GLU A 103 1.52 -10.36 -7.42
CA GLU A 103 2.10 -9.29 -8.26
C GLU A 103 1.83 -9.55 -9.75
N LYS A 104 2.05 -10.77 -10.24
CA LYS A 104 1.75 -11.16 -11.63
C LYS A 104 0.27 -11.06 -11.97
N LEU A 105 -0.61 -11.26 -10.99
CA LEU A 105 -2.05 -11.10 -11.13
C LEU A 105 -2.52 -9.62 -11.07
N GLY A 106 -1.60 -8.68 -10.88
CA GLY A 106 -1.91 -7.24 -10.83
C GLY A 106 -2.56 -6.80 -9.52
N LEU A 107 -2.53 -7.63 -8.46
CA LEU A 107 -3.17 -7.30 -7.18
C LEU A 107 -2.38 -6.28 -6.39
N PHE A 108 -1.07 -6.24 -6.62
CA PHE A 108 -0.15 -5.33 -5.95
C PHE A 108 0.30 -4.26 -6.94
N LYS A 109 -0.42 -3.14 -6.94
CA LYS A 109 -0.08 -1.97 -7.76
C LYS A 109 0.85 -1.04 -6.99
N LYS A 110 1.99 -0.72 -7.58
CA LYS A 110 2.91 0.31 -7.06
C LYS A 110 2.49 1.70 -7.52
N TYR A 111 2.64 2.65 -6.62
CA TYR A 111 2.50 4.07 -6.86
C TYR A 111 3.85 4.74 -6.67
N ASN A 112 4.12 5.78 -7.44
CA ASN A 112 5.23 6.69 -7.23
C ASN A 112 4.69 8.12 -7.24
N PHE A 113 4.78 8.80 -6.09
CA PHE A 113 4.35 10.18 -5.93
C PHE A 113 5.50 11.04 -5.40
N THR A 114 5.57 12.28 -5.87
CA THR A 114 6.34 13.30 -5.18
C THR A 114 5.53 13.77 -3.96
N VAL A 115 6.16 13.78 -2.79
CA VAL A 115 5.50 14.09 -1.51
C VAL A 115 6.23 15.19 -0.74
N LYS A 116 5.44 15.92 0.05
CA LYS A 116 5.87 16.88 1.07
C LYS A 116 5.49 16.33 2.44
N LEU A 117 6.43 16.33 3.39
CA LEU A 117 6.25 15.82 4.74
C LEU A 117 6.20 16.97 5.74
N TYR A 118 5.13 17.02 6.53
CA TYR A 118 4.98 17.89 7.68
C TYR A 118 5.06 17.09 8.97
N VAL A 119 5.77 17.64 9.94
CA VAL A 119 5.86 17.09 11.30
C VAL A 119 5.52 18.20 12.27
N SER A 120 4.42 18.02 13.00
CA SER A 120 3.84 19.02 13.91
C SER A 120 3.65 20.39 13.25
N GLY A 121 3.11 20.40 12.02
CA GLY A 121 2.84 21.61 11.25
C GLY A 121 4.06 22.27 10.58
N THR A 122 5.27 21.72 10.75
CA THR A 122 6.49 22.23 10.10
C THR A 122 6.91 21.32 8.94
N VAL A 123 7.21 21.88 7.77
CA VAL A 123 7.78 21.12 6.65
C VAL A 123 9.14 20.55 7.06
N ARG A 124 9.31 19.22 6.89
CA ARG A 124 10.58 18.52 7.12
C ARG A 124 11.17 17.90 5.86
N LEU A 125 10.33 17.56 4.88
CA LEU A 125 10.79 17.20 3.53
C LEU A 125 9.95 17.99 2.53
N TYR A 126 10.61 18.79 1.71
CA TYR A 126 9.93 19.63 0.70
C TYR A 126 9.56 18.84 -0.56
N ARG A 127 10.45 17.95 -1.01
CA ARG A 127 10.31 17.19 -2.25
C ARG A 127 10.98 15.84 -2.11
N HIS A 128 10.20 14.78 -2.03
CA HIS A 128 10.71 13.40 -1.99
C HIS A 128 9.89 12.50 -2.90
N SER A 129 10.54 11.68 -3.73
CA SER A 129 9.83 10.65 -4.51
C SER A 129 9.59 9.44 -3.62
N LEU A 130 8.32 9.13 -3.34
CA LEU A 130 7.89 8.01 -2.55
C LEU A 130 7.28 6.94 -3.44
N THR A 131 7.90 5.76 -3.47
CA THR A 131 7.34 4.55 -4.09
C THR A 131 6.73 3.66 -3.02
N PHE A 132 5.48 3.25 -3.21
CA PHE A 132 4.74 2.46 -2.22
C PHE A 132 3.54 1.72 -2.82
N TYR A 133 2.91 0.86 -2.02
CA TYR A 133 1.63 0.21 -2.30
C TYR A 133 0.54 0.77 -1.39
N LYS A 134 -0.69 0.87 -1.91
CA LYS A 134 -1.87 1.21 -1.11
C LYS A 134 -2.55 -0.06 -0.61
N LEU A 135 -2.73 -0.17 0.70
CA LEU A 135 -3.41 -1.31 1.33
C LEU A 135 -4.88 -1.41 0.89
N SER A 136 -5.56 -0.27 0.80
CA SER A 136 -6.93 -0.16 0.29
C SER A 136 -7.09 -0.76 -1.11
N ASP A 137 -6.17 -0.47 -2.02
CA ASP A 137 -6.17 -1.01 -3.38
C ASP A 137 -5.92 -2.52 -3.39
N ILE A 138 -4.98 -3.00 -2.56
CA ILE A 138 -4.73 -4.45 -2.42
C ILE A 138 -6.01 -5.16 -1.94
N ALA A 139 -6.68 -4.62 -0.92
CA ALA A 139 -7.92 -5.19 -0.40
C ALA A 139 -9.04 -5.18 -1.45
N SER A 140 -9.20 -4.08 -2.19
CA SER A 140 -10.19 -3.96 -3.27
C SER A 140 -9.91 -4.97 -4.40
N ASN A 141 -8.65 -5.09 -4.82
CA ASN A 141 -8.24 -6.03 -5.85
C ASN A 141 -8.51 -7.49 -5.41
N LEU A 142 -8.22 -7.82 -4.15
CA LEU A 142 -8.53 -9.14 -3.58
C LEU A 142 -10.04 -9.42 -3.51
N LEU A 143 -10.87 -8.40 -3.30
CA LEU A 143 -12.31 -8.52 -3.28
C LEU A 143 -12.91 -8.72 -4.68
N SER A 144 -12.31 -8.09 -5.70
CA SER A 144 -12.75 -8.13 -7.10
C SER A 144 -12.52 -9.47 -7.82
N LEU A 145 -11.78 -10.40 -7.22
CA LEU A 145 -11.46 -11.75 -7.75
C LEU A 145 -12.42 -12.86 -7.27
#